data_AF-A0A2C6L1V9-F1
#
_entry.id   AF-A0A2C6L1V9-F1
#
_cell.length_a   1.000
_cell.length_b   1.000
_cell.length_c   1.000
_cell.angle_alpha   90.00
_cell.angle_beta   90.00
_cell.angle_gamma   90.00
#
_symmetry.space_group_name_H-M   'P 1'
#
loop_
_entity.id
_entity.type
_entity.pdbx_description
1 polymer ?
#
loop_
_entity_poly.entity_id
_entity_poly.type
_entity_poly.pdbx_seq_one_letter_code
_entity_poly.pdbx_strand_id
1 'polypeptide(L)'
;MGVPTFYRWLCCRYPRVVIDVGDDHVQQMREEIRLKKEEKRMRQESCQKQQQNSSVHTPQGGQGDGKNAGEKNEKGESFSKNDATETTQQGGEKKERKEQDEGEEEEEFGYDCLYLDMNGIIHPCCHTDDGSCPSSEEEMFLSIFQYVDRIVDIIQPRQLLYMAIDGVAPRAKMNQQRTRRFKAAKDIQEEEKAYEEIKTQFLSEGREVPPKKLRWDSNVITPGTPFMHRLAKALTYYIQDRLASRPTWKHLTVIFSDATVPGEGEHKIMDYIRQQRKSPE
;
A
#
# COMPACT_ATOMS: atom_id res chain seq x y z
N MET A 1 23.87 -22.45 9.93
CA MET A 1 24.14 -21.22 9.14
C MET A 1 23.43 -20.09 9.86
N GLY A 2 24.17 -19.29 10.64
CA GLY A 2 23.59 -18.28 11.52
C GLY A 2 22.86 -17.19 10.73
N VAL A 3 21.78 -16.67 11.30
CA VAL A 3 21.11 -15.47 10.81
C VAL A 3 22.15 -14.35 10.73
N PRO A 4 22.38 -13.74 9.55
CA PRO A 4 23.41 -12.72 9.39
C PRO A 4 23.20 -11.58 10.40
N THR A 5 24.30 -11.03 10.92
CA THR A 5 24.33 -10.01 11.99
C THR A 5 23.38 -8.83 11.71
N PHE A 6 23.19 -8.49 10.42
CA PHE A 6 22.25 -7.49 9.93
C PHE A 6 20.78 -7.82 10.24
N TYR A 7 20.35 -9.05 10.00
CA TYR A 7 18.98 -9.49 10.29
C TYR A 7 18.72 -9.54 11.80
N ARG A 8 19.72 -9.96 12.59
CA ARG A 8 19.63 -9.91 14.05
C ARG A 8 19.48 -8.47 14.56
N TRP A 9 20.24 -7.54 13.98
CA TRP A 9 20.15 -6.12 14.32
C TRP A 9 18.78 -5.53 13.94
N LEU A 10 18.25 -5.87 12.77
CA LEU A 10 16.90 -5.47 12.32
C LEU A 10 15.80 -5.97 13.27
N CYS A 11 15.84 -7.24 13.67
CA CYS A 11 14.88 -7.81 14.63
C CYS A 11 14.95 -7.14 16.01
N CYS A 12 16.16 -6.79 16.48
CA CYS A 12 16.32 -6.07 17.75
C CYS A 12 15.91 -4.60 17.67
N ARG A 13 16.09 -3.94 16.53
CA ARG A 13 15.81 -2.51 16.33
C ARG A 13 14.35 -2.23 16.02
N TYR A 14 13.67 -3.16 15.35
CA TYR A 14 12.28 -3.07 14.92
C TYR A 14 11.56 -4.40 15.22
N PRO A 15 11.09 -4.62 16.46
CA PRO A 15 10.51 -5.89 16.91
C PRO A 15 9.16 -6.25 16.27
N ARG A 16 8.76 -5.59 15.17
CA ARG A 16 7.48 -5.78 14.50
C ARG A 16 7.57 -6.77 13.32
N VAL A 17 8.31 -7.86 13.46
CA VAL A 17 8.30 -8.98 12.49
C VAL A 17 7.94 -10.27 13.21
N VAL A 18 6.81 -10.83 12.78
CA VAL A 18 6.24 -12.19 12.99
C VAL A 18 6.60 -12.86 14.32
N ILE A 19 5.66 -12.80 15.27
CA ILE A 19 5.65 -13.62 16.48
C ILE A 19 4.85 -14.90 16.16
N ASP A 20 5.33 -16.04 16.64
CA ASP A 20 4.66 -17.34 16.47
C ASP A 20 3.23 -17.29 17.05
N VAL A 21 2.26 -17.89 16.34
CA VAL A 21 0.82 -17.87 16.67
C VAL A 21 0.50 -18.88 17.79
N GLY A 22 1.31 -18.88 18.84
CA GLY A 22 1.20 -19.80 19.97
C GLY A 22 1.23 -19.13 21.34
N ASP A 23 1.64 -17.87 21.44
CA ASP A 23 1.76 -17.20 22.74
C ASP A 23 0.44 -16.57 23.18
N ASP A 24 0.09 -16.76 24.46
CA ASP A 24 -1.07 -16.24 25.19
C ASP A 24 -1.37 -14.74 24.94
N HIS A 25 -0.36 -14.01 24.47
CA HIS A 25 -0.44 -12.61 24.05
C HIS A 25 -1.45 -12.35 22.91
N VAL A 26 -1.59 -13.27 21.94
CA VAL A 26 -2.55 -13.10 20.83
C VAL A 26 -3.98 -13.33 21.32
N GLN A 27 -4.19 -14.24 22.26
CA GLN A 27 -5.49 -14.47 22.89
C GLN A 27 -5.89 -13.29 23.78
N GLN A 28 -4.95 -12.76 24.56
CA GLN A 28 -5.16 -11.54 25.35
C GLN A 28 -5.50 -10.34 24.48
N MET A 29 -4.78 -10.15 23.37
CA MET A 29 -5.05 -9.05 22.44
C MET A 29 -6.41 -9.21 21.72
N ARG A 30 -6.81 -10.45 21.39
CA ARG A 30 -8.15 -10.72 20.82
C ARG A 30 -9.28 -10.47 21.83
N GLU A 31 -9.10 -10.86 23.08
CA GLU A 31 -10.07 -10.57 24.15
C GLU A 31 -10.15 -9.08 24.46
N GLU A 32 -9.03 -8.35 24.50
CA GLU A 32 -9.04 -6.89 24.62
C GLU A 32 -9.77 -6.22 23.47
N ILE A 33 -9.56 -6.67 22.23
CA ILE A 33 -10.27 -6.14 21.06
C ILE A 33 -11.77 -6.47 21.15
N ARG A 34 -12.14 -7.66 21.63
CA ARG A 34 -13.54 -8.06 21.82
C ARG A 34 -14.23 -7.20 22.88
N LEU A 35 -13.60 -7.02 24.04
CA LEU A 35 -14.12 -6.20 25.13
C LEU A 35 -14.27 -4.73 24.71
N LYS A 36 -13.28 -4.17 23.99
CA LYS A 36 -13.37 -2.80 23.45
C LYS A 36 -14.50 -2.64 22.42
N LYS A 37 -14.80 -3.68 21.63
CA LYS A 37 -15.94 -3.68 20.70
C LYS A 37 -17.27 -3.75 21.44
N GLU A 38 -17.36 -4.57 22.49
CA GLU A 38 -18.56 -4.66 23.34
C GLU A 38 -18.81 -3.35 24.10
N GLU A 39 -17.78 -2.70 24.64
CA GLU A 39 -17.90 -1.37 25.28
C GLU A 39 -18.35 -0.29 24.29
N LYS A 40 -17.80 -0.26 23.06
CA LYS A 40 -18.25 0.67 22.01
C LYS A 40 -19.72 0.43 21.65
N ARG A 41 -20.14 -0.83 21.55
CA ARG A 41 -21.54 -1.19 21.26
C ARG A 41 -22.49 -0.78 22.39
N MET A 42 -22.10 -1.01 23.64
CA MET A 42 -22.86 -0.59 24.82
C MET A 42 -22.95 0.93 24.91
N ARG A 43 -21.88 1.68 24.61
CA ARG A 43 -21.90 3.15 24.56
C ARG A 43 -22.82 3.68 23.44
N GLN A 44 -22.82 3.05 22.27
CA GLN A 44 -23.71 3.40 21.16
C GLN A 44 -25.18 3.12 21.49
N GLU A 45 -25.49 1.97 22.09
CA GLU A 45 -26.85 1.61 22.52
C GLU A 45 -27.35 2.55 23.64
N SER A 46 -26.45 2.98 24.53
CA SER A 46 -26.75 3.97 25.58
C SER A 46 -27.07 5.35 25.00
N CYS A 47 -26.32 5.78 23.99
CA CYS A 47 -26.52 7.07 23.31
C CYS A 47 -27.83 7.08 22.50
N GLN A 48 -28.20 5.97 21.85
CA GLN A 48 -29.48 5.83 21.15
C GLN A 48 -30.68 5.84 22.09
N LYS A 49 -30.58 5.20 23.27
CA LYS A 49 -31.65 5.23 24.29
C LYS A 49 -31.85 6.62 24.90
N GLN A 50 -30.79 7.42 25.03
CA GLN A 50 -30.90 8.80 25.48
C GLN A 50 -31.59 9.69 24.43
N GLN A 51 -31.35 9.46 23.13
CA GLN A 51 -31.97 10.24 22.07
C GLN A 51 -33.47 9.93 21.86
N GLN A 52 -33.91 8.69 22.10
CA GLN A 52 -35.33 8.31 21.99
C GLN A 52 -36.21 8.83 23.14
N ASN A 53 -35.64 9.09 24.32
CA ASN A 53 -36.39 9.66 25.45
C ASN A 53 -36.58 11.19 25.36
N SER A 54 -35.92 11.85 24.42
CA SER A 54 -35.99 13.31 24.21
C SER A 54 -36.96 13.76 23.10
N SER A 55 -37.66 12.85 22.42
CA SER A 55 -38.53 13.17 21.27
C SER A 55 -40.03 12.92 21.49
N VAL A 56 -40.55 13.10 22.70
CA VAL A 56 -42.00 13.04 22.97
C VAL A 56 -42.46 14.28 23.74
N HIS A 57 -42.51 15.45 23.08
CA HIS A 57 -43.55 16.46 23.36
C HIS A 57 -43.52 17.65 22.37
N THR A 58 -44.39 17.67 21.34
CA THR A 58 -45.27 18.82 21.01
C THR A 58 -46.30 18.43 19.92
N PRO A 59 -47.55 18.95 19.93
CA PRO A 59 -48.66 18.48 19.10
C PRO A 59 -48.81 19.19 17.74
N GLN A 60 -49.57 18.50 16.89
CA GLN A 60 -49.90 18.75 15.48
C GLN A 60 -50.77 19.99 15.20
N GLY A 61 -50.64 20.47 13.96
CA GLY A 61 -51.65 21.20 13.18
C GLY A 61 -50.98 22.20 12.24
N GLY A 62 -51.15 22.23 10.91
CA GLY A 62 -52.03 21.56 9.97
C GLY A 62 -52.07 22.43 8.71
N GLN A 63 -51.63 21.87 7.58
CA GLN A 63 -51.93 22.17 6.15
C GLN A 63 -52.31 23.59 5.66
N GLY A 64 -51.71 23.97 4.52
CA GLY A 64 -52.49 24.57 3.41
C GLY A 64 -51.84 25.72 2.64
N ASP A 65 -51.27 25.38 1.48
CA ASP A 65 -51.23 26.08 0.18
C ASP A 65 -51.28 27.62 0.04
N GLY A 66 -50.44 28.11 -0.89
CA GLY A 66 -50.92 29.03 -1.92
C GLY A 66 -50.42 30.49 -1.91
N LYS A 67 -49.49 30.77 -2.84
CA LYS A 67 -49.33 31.97 -3.70
C LYS A 67 -49.80 33.37 -3.22
N ASN A 68 -48.90 34.32 -3.54
CA ASN A 68 -49.10 35.63 -4.22
C ASN A 68 -49.07 36.94 -3.42
N ALA A 69 -48.37 37.92 -4.04
CA ALA A 69 -48.42 39.38 -3.89
C ALA A 69 -48.02 39.94 -2.51
N GLY A 70 -47.32 41.06 -2.36
CA GLY A 70 -47.22 42.24 -3.20
C GLY A 70 -47.48 43.45 -2.30
N GLU A 71 -46.46 44.30 -2.17
CA GLU A 71 -46.52 45.74 -1.82
C GLU A 71 -46.96 46.22 -0.41
N LYS A 72 -45.97 46.87 0.22
CA LYS A 72 -45.92 48.28 0.67
C LYS A 72 -46.60 48.73 1.97
N ASN A 73 -45.73 49.45 2.69
CA ASN A 73 -45.91 50.72 3.41
C ASN A 73 -46.60 50.68 4.78
N GLU A 74 -45.80 50.89 5.84
CA GLU A 74 -45.54 52.19 6.50
C GLU A 74 -46.72 52.65 7.37
N LYS A 75 -46.48 52.77 8.68
CA LYS A 75 -46.50 54.05 9.43
C LYS A 75 -46.58 53.84 10.95
N GLY A 76 -45.93 54.78 11.65
CA GLY A 76 -46.29 55.29 12.98
C GLY A 76 -45.55 54.59 14.13
N GLU A 77 -44.57 55.21 14.80
CA GLU A 77 -44.73 56.27 15.82
C GLU A 77 -45.71 55.83 16.92
N SER A 78 -45.46 55.88 18.24
CA SER A 78 -44.50 56.63 19.07
C SER A 78 -44.69 56.20 20.55
N PHE A 79 -43.70 56.54 21.41
CA PHE A 79 -43.83 56.90 22.84
C PHE A 79 -44.37 55.85 23.85
N SER A 80 -44.03 55.80 25.15
CA SER A 80 -42.92 56.23 26.02
C SER A 80 -43.28 55.81 27.47
N LYS A 81 -42.28 55.80 28.37
CA LYS A 81 -42.31 55.79 29.86
C LYS A 81 -42.42 54.45 30.60
N ASN A 82 -41.36 54.05 31.31
CA ASN A 82 -41.01 54.26 32.75
C ASN A 82 -41.67 53.14 33.60
N ASP A 83 -41.04 52.46 34.55
CA ASP A 83 -40.32 53.00 35.71
C ASP A 83 -39.47 51.92 36.42
N ALA A 84 -38.61 52.36 37.32
CA ALA A 84 -37.51 51.66 38.00
C ALA A 84 -37.91 50.63 39.07
N THR A 85 -36.95 49.76 39.44
CA THR A 85 -36.50 49.56 40.84
C THR A 85 -35.24 48.67 40.92
N GLU A 86 -34.27 49.15 41.69
CA GLU A 86 -33.04 48.47 42.14
C GLU A 86 -33.36 47.26 43.03
N THR A 87 -32.48 46.25 43.10
CA THR A 87 -31.83 45.79 44.35
C THR A 87 -30.65 44.86 44.05
N THR A 88 -29.61 45.08 44.85
CA THR A 88 -28.22 44.63 44.90
C THR A 88 -27.97 43.15 45.27
N GLN A 89 -26.93 42.59 44.63
CA GLN A 89 -25.95 41.54 44.99
C GLN A 89 -26.18 40.55 46.16
N GLN A 90 -25.93 39.27 45.85
CA GLN A 90 -24.94 38.33 46.46
C GLN A 90 -25.10 36.99 45.67
N GLY A 91 -24.11 36.30 45.12
CA GLY A 91 -22.75 36.02 45.57
C GLY A 91 -22.62 34.48 45.63
N GLY A 92 -21.96 33.86 44.65
CA GLY A 92 -21.78 32.40 44.60
C GLY A 92 -20.97 31.95 43.38
N GLU A 93 -19.65 31.93 43.53
CA GLU A 93 -18.69 31.42 42.54
C GLU A 93 -18.91 29.93 42.26
N LYS A 94 -19.02 29.55 40.98
CA LYS A 94 -18.62 28.22 40.51
C LYS A 94 -17.65 28.38 39.35
N LYS A 95 -16.40 28.06 39.67
CA LYS A 95 -15.23 27.97 38.81
C LYS A 95 -15.48 26.87 37.76
N GLU A 96 -15.83 27.25 36.54
CA GLU A 96 -15.86 26.33 35.41
C GLU A 96 -14.43 25.84 35.14
N ARG A 97 -14.13 24.59 35.53
CA ARG A 97 -13.00 23.86 34.98
C ARG A 97 -13.30 23.61 33.51
N LYS A 98 -12.57 24.28 32.63
CA LYS A 98 -12.43 23.82 31.24
C LYS A 98 -11.69 22.48 31.28
N GLU A 99 -12.43 21.39 31.16
CA GLU A 99 -11.85 20.12 30.73
C GLU A 99 -11.35 20.35 29.30
N GLN A 100 -10.03 20.42 29.16
CA GLN A 100 -9.39 20.27 27.86
C GLN A 100 -9.51 18.79 27.51
N ASP A 101 -10.52 18.48 26.69
CA ASP A 101 -10.61 17.21 25.98
C ASP A 101 -9.50 17.26 24.91
N GLU A 102 -8.28 16.89 25.31
CA GLU A 102 -7.21 16.56 24.38
C GLU A 102 -7.66 15.29 23.65
N GLY A 103 -8.42 15.48 22.57
CA GLY A 103 -8.74 14.42 21.64
C GLY A 103 -7.43 13.84 21.13
N GLU A 104 -7.11 12.63 21.53
CA GLU A 104 -6.06 11.82 20.91
C GLU A 104 -6.45 11.69 19.43
N GLU A 105 -5.81 12.47 18.55
CA GLU A 105 -5.88 12.27 17.11
C GLU A 105 -5.33 10.86 16.86
N GLU A 106 -6.22 9.90 16.61
CA GLU A 106 -5.83 8.56 16.17
C GLU A 106 -5.06 8.73 14.86
N GLU A 107 -3.72 8.72 14.91
CA GLU A 107 -2.89 8.79 13.70
C GLU A 107 -3.32 7.69 12.73
N GLU A 108 -3.91 8.11 11.61
CA GLU A 108 -4.34 7.20 10.56
C GLU A 108 -3.11 6.49 10.00
N PHE A 109 -2.99 5.20 10.33
CA PHE A 109 -1.87 4.37 9.91
C PHE A 109 -1.82 4.31 8.37
N GLY A 110 -0.80 4.92 7.77
CA GLY A 110 -0.64 4.95 6.31
C GLY A 110 0.83 5.06 5.89
N TYR A 111 1.15 4.55 4.71
CA TYR A 111 2.51 4.57 4.17
C TYR A 111 2.76 5.84 3.36
N ASP A 112 3.86 6.55 3.61
CA ASP A 112 4.22 7.73 2.80
C ASP A 112 4.99 7.35 1.53
N CYS A 113 5.97 6.45 1.68
CA CYS A 113 6.90 6.10 0.62
C CYS A 113 6.90 4.59 0.36
N LEU A 114 6.70 4.20 -0.90
CA LEU A 114 6.81 2.83 -1.38
C LEU A 114 8.05 2.69 -2.26
N TYR A 115 8.92 1.72 -1.94
CA TYR A 115 10.12 1.41 -2.71
C TYR A 115 10.01 0.00 -3.27
N LEU A 116 10.16 -0.15 -4.59
CA LEU A 116 10.05 -1.41 -5.30
C LEU A 116 11.40 -1.78 -5.91
N ASP A 117 11.94 -2.93 -5.50
CA ASP A 117 12.95 -3.64 -6.27
C ASP A 117 12.23 -4.39 -7.41
N MET A 118 12.34 -3.84 -8.60
CA MET A 118 11.66 -4.34 -9.79
C MET A 118 12.18 -5.72 -10.21
N ASN A 119 13.44 -6.06 -9.93
CA ASN A 119 13.96 -7.38 -10.30
C ASN A 119 13.25 -8.49 -9.51
N GLY A 120 12.85 -8.21 -8.27
CA GLY A 120 12.00 -9.09 -7.47
C GLY A 120 10.61 -9.34 -8.06
N ILE A 121 10.11 -8.45 -8.93
CA ILE A 121 8.81 -8.56 -9.62
C ILE A 121 8.98 -9.17 -11.01
N ILE A 122 9.99 -8.73 -11.77
CA ILE A 122 10.24 -9.16 -13.14
C ILE A 122 10.50 -10.67 -13.19
N HIS A 123 11.30 -11.20 -12.27
CA HIS A 123 11.67 -12.62 -12.28
C HIS A 123 10.45 -13.55 -12.17
N PRO A 124 9.54 -13.40 -11.18
CA PRO A 124 8.29 -14.16 -11.11
C PRO A 124 7.33 -13.92 -12.28
N CYS A 125 7.24 -12.70 -12.82
CA CYS A 125 6.35 -12.43 -13.95
C CYS A 125 6.83 -13.08 -15.27
N CYS A 126 8.11 -13.45 -15.37
CA CYS A 126 8.67 -14.17 -16.51
C CYS A 126 8.69 -15.69 -16.32
N HIS A 127 8.40 -16.21 -15.12
CA HIS A 127 8.40 -17.64 -14.82
C HIS A 127 7.26 -17.97 -13.88
N THR A 128 6.26 -18.71 -14.36
CA THR A 128 5.22 -19.24 -13.49
C THR A 128 5.63 -20.61 -12.94
N ASP A 129 5.23 -20.92 -11.70
CA ASP A 129 5.60 -22.18 -11.02
C ASP A 129 5.01 -23.43 -11.71
N ASP A 130 3.93 -23.26 -12.47
CA ASP A 130 3.29 -24.31 -13.29
C ASP A 130 4.02 -24.55 -14.63
N GLY A 131 5.00 -23.71 -14.97
CA GLY A 131 5.81 -23.85 -16.19
C GLY A 131 5.15 -23.29 -17.45
N SER A 132 4.08 -22.50 -17.31
CA SER A 132 3.50 -21.71 -18.40
C SER A 132 4.28 -20.40 -18.59
N CYS A 133 5.27 -20.44 -19.48
CA CYS A 133 5.95 -19.21 -19.89
C CYS A 133 4.95 -18.32 -20.65
N PRO A 134 4.89 -17.00 -20.38
CA PRO A 134 4.16 -16.07 -21.22
C PRO A 134 4.61 -16.23 -22.67
N SER A 135 3.66 -16.19 -23.59
CA SER A 135 3.92 -16.49 -25.00
C SER A 135 4.72 -15.38 -25.71
N SER A 136 4.77 -14.19 -25.10
CA SER A 136 5.40 -13.00 -25.65
C SER A 136 5.96 -12.06 -24.56
N GLU A 137 6.85 -11.14 -24.95
CA GLU A 137 7.36 -10.11 -24.03
C GLU A 137 6.26 -9.12 -23.62
N GLU A 138 5.30 -8.86 -24.50
CA GLU A 138 4.16 -7.98 -24.23
C GLU A 138 3.29 -8.52 -23.08
N GLU A 139 3.02 -9.83 -23.05
CA GLU A 139 2.29 -10.47 -21.95
C GLU A 139 3.07 -10.41 -20.62
N MET A 140 4.40 -10.54 -20.67
CA MET A 140 5.25 -10.34 -19.49
C MET A 140 5.14 -8.91 -18.96
N PHE A 141 5.21 -7.91 -19.84
CA PHE A 141 5.09 -6.51 -19.45
C PHE A 141 3.73 -6.22 -18.83
N LEU A 142 2.64 -6.74 -19.41
CA LEU A 142 1.30 -6.61 -18.84
C LEU A 142 1.19 -7.24 -17.45
N SER A 143 1.81 -8.41 -17.25
CA SER A 143 1.84 -9.09 -15.96
C SER A 143 2.62 -8.29 -14.91
N ILE A 144 3.76 -7.68 -15.29
CA ILE A 144 4.52 -6.77 -14.44
C ILE A 144 3.67 -5.56 -14.05
N PHE A 145 2.97 -4.94 -15.01
CA PHE A 145 2.10 -3.78 -14.75
C PHE A 145 0.99 -4.11 -13.76
N GLN A 146 0.31 -5.25 -13.96
CA GLN A 146 -0.75 -5.71 -13.05
C GLN A 146 -0.21 -6.00 -11.65
N TYR A 147 1.01 -6.54 -11.55
CA TYR A 147 1.63 -6.81 -10.26
C TYR A 147 1.98 -5.52 -9.51
N VAL A 148 2.55 -4.53 -10.20
CA VAL A 148 2.83 -3.20 -9.62
C VAL A 148 1.53 -2.51 -9.21
N ASP A 149 0.51 -2.52 -10.08
CA ASP A 149 -0.82 -1.97 -9.77
C ASP A 149 -1.39 -2.59 -8.49
N ARG A 150 -1.31 -3.92 -8.36
CA ARG A 150 -1.78 -4.64 -7.17
C ARG A 150 -1.03 -4.19 -5.91
N ILE A 151 0.30 -4.04 -5.97
CA ILE A 151 1.08 -3.59 -4.81
C ILE A 151 0.68 -2.16 -4.41
N VAL A 152 0.59 -1.25 -5.38
CA VAL A 152 0.24 0.15 -5.11
C VAL A 152 -1.18 0.28 -4.57
N ASP A 153 -2.13 -0.51 -5.09
CA ASP A 153 -3.52 -0.49 -4.63
C ASP A 153 -3.67 -1.05 -3.19
N ILE A 154 -2.79 -1.98 -2.77
CA ILE A 154 -2.76 -2.52 -1.40
C ILE A 154 -2.11 -1.54 -0.43
N ILE A 155 -0.95 -1.00 -0.80
CA ILE A 155 -0.12 -0.19 0.13
C ILE A 155 -0.62 1.25 0.20
N GLN A 156 -1.20 1.77 -0.90
CA GLN A 156 -1.69 3.13 -1.03
C GLN A 156 -0.69 4.18 -0.51
N PRO A 157 0.52 4.28 -1.12
CA PRO A 157 1.48 5.29 -0.71
C PRO A 157 0.88 6.69 -0.85
N ARG A 158 1.24 7.59 0.07
CA ARG A 158 0.71 8.95 0.11
C ARG A 158 1.58 9.99 -0.60
N GLN A 159 2.88 9.73 -0.73
CA GLN A 159 3.85 10.73 -1.20
C GLN A 159 4.73 10.22 -2.36
N LEU A 160 5.38 9.07 -2.18
CA LEU A 160 6.44 8.61 -3.10
C LEU A 160 6.24 7.16 -3.54
N LEU A 161 6.39 6.92 -4.84
CA LEU A 161 6.63 5.60 -5.42
C LEU A 161 8.00 5.59 -6.10
N TYR A 162 8.94 4.83 -5.54
CA TYR A 162 10.27 4.64 -6.11
C TYR A 162 10.37 3.24 -6.73
N MET A 163 10.64 3.18 -8.03
CA MET A 163 10.79 1.93 -8.78
C MET A 163 12.23 1.78 -9.25
N ALA A 164 12.93 0.77 -8.75
CA ALA A 164 14.35 0.54 -9.02
C ALA A 164 14.58 -0.76 -9.78
N ILE A 165 15.16 -0.67 -10.97
CA ILE A 165 15.68 -1.82 -11.71
C ILE A 165 17.17 -1.95 -11.44
N ASP A 166 17.70 -3.18 -11.34
CA ASP A 166 19.15 -3.39 -11.26
C ASP A 166 19.85 -2.81 -12.48
N GLY A 167 20.87 -1.99 -12.22
CA GLY A 167 21.85 -1.56 -13.21
C GLY A 167 23.16 -2.33 -13.09
N VAL A 168 24.24 -1.76 -13.62
CA VAL A 168 25.57 -2.37 -13.54
C VAL A 168 26.02 -2.45 -12.07
N ALA A 169 26.19 -3.68 -11.58
CA ALA A 169 26.51 -3.96 -10.18
C ALA A 169 28.04 -3.95 -9.90
N PRO A 170 28.47 -3.82 -8.63
CA PRO A 170 29.87 -3.93 -8.25
C PRO A 170 30.47 -5.32 -8.56
N ARG A 171 31.80 -5.38 -8.70
CA ARG A 171 32.52 -6.63 -9.05
C ARG A 171 32.20 -7.80 -8.12
N ALA A 172 32.04 -7.55 -6.82
CA ALA A 172 31.68 -8.58 -5.85
C ALA A 172 30.34 -9.25 -6.21
N LYS A 173 29.32 -8.45 -6.53
CA LYS A 173 28.02 -8.95 -6.97
C LYS A 173 28.10 -9.59 -8.35
N MET A 174 28.88 -9.02 -9.28
CA MET A 174 29.06 -9.61 -10.62
C MET A 174 29.58 -11.06 -10.54
N ASN A 175 30.50 -11.36 -9.62
CA ASN A 175 30.98 -12.73 -9.41
C ASN A 175 29.86 -13.65 -8.92
N GLN A 176 29.02 -13.19 -7.99
CA GLN A 176 27.87 -13.96 -7.50
C GLN A 176 26.84 -14.19 -8.62
N GLN A 177 26.50 -13.15 -9.39
CA GLN A 177 25.60 -13.26 -10.54
C GLN A 177 26.17 -14.21 -11.58
N ARG A 178 27.47 -14.14 -11.87
CA ARG A 178 28.17 -15.05 -12.78
C ARG A 178 28.00 -16.50 -12.33
N THR A 179 28.36 -16.84 -11.08
CA THR A 179 28.22 -18.21 -10.57
C THR A 179 26.78 -18.72 -10.69
N ARG A 180 25.80 -17.88 -10.36
CA ARG A 180 24.38 -18.23 -10.49
C ARG A 180 23.99 -18.53 -11.95
N ARG A 181 24.38 -17.68 -12.90
CA ARG A 181 24.08 -17.85 -14.33
C ARG A 181 24.75 -19.10 -14.91
N PHE A 182 26.00 -19.36 -14.54
CA PHE A 182 26.72 -20.57 -14.96
C PHE A 182 26.04 -21.85 -14.43
N LYS A 183 25.58 -21.83 -13.17
CA LYS A 183 24.83 -22.94 -12.60
C LYS A 183 23.51 -23.15 -13.36
N ALA A 184 22.72 -22.09 -13.59
CA ALA A 184 21.46 -22.19 -14.32
C ALA A 184 21.65 -22.76 -15.74
N ALA A 185 22.70 -22.35 -16.45
CA ALA A 185 23.01 -22.90 -17.78
C ALA A 185 23.37 -24.40 -17.71
N LYS A 186 24.10 -24.83 -16.68
CA LYS A 186 24.44 -26.25 -16.46
C LYS A 186 23.19 -27.06 -16.10
N ASP A 187 22.35 -26.55 -15.21
CA ASP A 187 21.10 -27.20 -14.80
C ASP A 187 20.17 -27.39 -16.00
N ILE A 188 20.09 -26.41 -16.92
CA ILE A 188 19.34 -26.53 -18.19
C ILE A 188 19.92 -27.64 -19.07
N GLN A 189 21.25 -27.70 -19.25
CA GLN A 189 21.87 -28.75 -20.06
C GLN A 189 21.66 -30.15 -19.49
N GLU A 190 21.67 -30.29 -18.16
CA GLU A 190 21.40 -31.56 -17.48
C GLU A 190 19.93 -31.97 -17.64
N GLU A 191 18.99 -31.04 -17.53
CA GLU A 191 17.57 -31.28 -17.76
C GLU A 191 17.27 -31.68 -19.21
N GLU A 192 17.95 -31.08 -20.20
CA GLU A 192 17.80 -31.44 -21.61
C GLU A 192 18.28 -32.87 -21.89
N LYS A 193 19.42 -33.27 -21.34
CA LYS A 193 19.93 -34.64 -21.47
C LYS A 193 18.99 -35.64 -20.81
N ALA A 194 18.53 -35.35 -19.60
CA ALA A 194 17.56 -36.20 -18.90
C ALA A 194 16.25 -36.36 -19.71
N TYR A 195 15.79 -35.28 -20.35
CA TYR A 195 14.62 -35.34 -21.22
C TYR A 195 14.85 -36.21 -22.46
N GLU A 196 16.03 -36.14 -23.09
CA GLU A 196 16.39 -36.98 -24.24
C GLU A 196 16.47 -38.47 -23.88
N GLU A 197 17.03 -38.79 -22.71
CA GLU A 197 17.08 -40.16 -22.17
C GLU A 197 15.67 -40.71 -21.92
N ILE A 198 14.82 -39.95 -21.22
CA ILE A 198 13.41 -40.31 -20.96
C ILE A 198 12.65 -40.46 -22.27
N LYS A 199 12.82 -39.55 -23.23
CA LYS A 199 12.18 -39.61 -24.54
C LYS A 199 12.56 -40.89 -25.29
N THR A 200 13.83 -41.26 -25.29
CA THR A 200 14.31 -42.49 -25.94
C THR A 200 13.72 -43.73 -25.28
N GLN A 201 13.67 -43.75 -23.94
CA GLN A 201 13.04 -44.84 -23.19
C GLN A 201 11.55 -44.98 -23.51
N PHE A 202 10.78 -43.89 -23.48
CA PHE A 202 9.34 -43.91 -23.76
C PHE A 202 9.03 -44.39 -25.18
N LEU A 203 9.81 -43.94 -26.17
CA LEU A 203 9.69 -44.42 -27.55
C LEU A 203 9.99 -45.92 -27.67
N SER A 204 10.99 -46.42 -26.93
CA SER A 204 11.31 -47.86 -26.91
C SER A 204 10.22 -48.72 -26.26
N GLU A 205 9.51 -48.17 -25.27
CA GLU A 205 8.39 -48.82 -24.59
C GLU A 205 7.05 -48.64 -25.33
N GLY A 206 7.03 -47.92 -26.46
CA GLY A 206 5.80 -47.62 -27.21
C GLY A 206 4.83 -46.68 -26.49
N ARG A 207 5.32 -45.86 -25.55
CA ARG A 207 4.54 -44.90 -24.76
C ARG A 207 4.60 -43.49 -25.37
N GLU A 208 3.55 -42.70 -25.13
CA GLU A 208 3.53 -41.30 -25.54
C GLU A 208 4.52 -40.45 -24.74
N VAL A 209 5.33 -39.66 -25.44
CA VAL A 209 6.37 -38.82 -24.83
C VAL A 209 5.74 -37.54 -24.27
N PRO A 210 5.98 -37.19 -23.00
CA PRO A 210 5.54 -35.92 -22.45
C PRO A 210 6.10 -34.71 -23.22
N PRO A 211 5.31 -33.64 -23.42
CA PRO A 211 5.78 -32.45 -24.11
C PRO A 211 6.93 -31.77 -23.35
N LYS A 212 7.95 -31.31 -24.09
CA LYS A 212 9.07 -30.56 -23.51
C LYS A 212 8.54 -29.22 -22.99
N LYS A 213 8.84 -28.89 -21.73
CA LYS A 213 8.55 -27.57 -21.18
C LYS A 213 9.44 -26.53 -21.87
N LEU A 214 8.84 -25.48 -22.43
CA LEU A 214 9.57 -24.34 -22.97
C LEU A 214 10.06 -23.47 -21.81
N ARG A 215 11.37 -23.20 -21.75
CA ARG A 215 11.96 -22.28 -20.77
C ARG A 215 12.22 -20.93 -21.40
N TRP A 216 11.88 -19.88 -20.66
CA TRP A 216 12.37 -18.53 -20.94
C TRP A 216 13.82 -18.39 -20.47
N ASP A 217 14.65 -17.67 -21.22
CA ASP A 217 16.00 -17.36 -20.79
C ASP A 217 15.99 -16.20 -19.79
N SER A 218 15.95 -16.51 -18.50
CA SER A 218 16.05 -15.52 -17.42
C SER A 218 17.32 -14.66 -17.46
N ASN A 219 18.38 -15.07 -18.17
CA ASN A 219 19.61 -14.29 -18.25
C ASN A 219 19.43 -12.97 -19.01
N VAL A 220 18.36 -12.83 -19.81
CA VAL A 220 18.01 -11.58 -20.48
C VAL A 220 17.67 -10.45 -19.49
N ILE A 221 17.35 -10.80 -18.24
CA ILE A 221 17.14 -9.84 -17.13
C ILE A 221 18.51 -9.40 -16.61
N THR A 222 19.22 -8.64 -17.44
CA THR A 222 20.56 -8.10 -17.18
C THR A 222 20.68 -6.74 -17.86
N PRO A 223 21.29 -5.73 -17.20
CA PRO A 223 21.54 -4.44 -17.82
C PRO A 223 22.25 -4.57 -19.17
N GLY A 224 21.81 -3.79 -20.15
CA GLY A 224 22.39 -3.76 -21.50
C GLY A 224 21.77 -4.73 -22.50
N THR A 225 20.83 -5.59 -22.10
CA THR A 225 20.09 -6.45 -23.05
C THR A 225 18.99 -5.68 -23.77
N PRO A 226 18.61 -6.07 -25.00
CA PRO A 226 17.49 -5.47 -25.72
C PRO A 226 16.15 -5.58 -24.96
N PHE A 227 15.97 -6.67 -24.19
CA PHE A 227 14.80 -6.88 -23.33
C PHE A 227 14.68 -5.77 -22.29
N MET A 228 15.76 -5.47 -21.54
CA MET A 228 15.74 -4.42 -20.52
C MET A 228 15.48 -3.03 -21.11
N HIS A 229 15.95 -2.77 -22.33
CA HIS A 229 15.66 -1.52 -23.04
C HIS A 229 14.17 -1.38 -23.40
N ARG A 230 13.56 -2.46 -23.92
CA ARG A 230 12.12 -2.47 -24.23
C ARG A 230 11.28 -2.37 -22.95
N LEU A 231 11.67 -3.08 -21.90
CA LEU A 231 11.02 -3.02 -20.60
C LEU A 231 11.06 -1.62 -20.00
N ALA A 232 12.19 -0.92 -20.07
CA ALA A 232 12.32 0.45 -19.56
C ALA A 232 11.37 1.42 -20.30
N LYS A 233 11.26 1.30 -21.63
CA LYS A 233 10.29 2.07 -22.42
C LYS A 233 8.85 1.75 -22.02
N ALA A 234 8.53 0.46 -21.88
CA ALA A 234 7.19 0.01 -21.52
C ALA A 234 6.78 0.51 -20.12
N LEU A 235 7.68 0.43 -19.13
CA LEU A 235 7.45 0.96 -17.77
C LEU A 235 7.32 2.47 -17.76
N THR A 236 8.10 3.19 -18.56
CA THR A 236 7.98 4.65 -18.69
C THR A 236 6.59 5.04 -19.21
N TYR A 237 6.11 4.36 -20.25
CA TYR A 237 4.76 4.56 -20.76
C TYR A 237 3.70 4.21 -19.70
N TYR A 238 3.84 3.06 -19.04
CA TYR A 238 2.95 2.62 -17.97
C TYR A 238 2.84 3.66 -16.85
N ILE A 239 3.95 4.23 -16.37
CA ILE A 239 3.95 5.25 -15.33
C ILE A 239 3.17 6.50 -15.79
N GLN A 240 3.42 6.96 -17.02
CA GLN A 240 2.72 8.14 -17.57
C GLN A 240 1.22 7.90 -17.70
N ASP A 241 0.83 6.73 -18.21
CA ASP A 241 -0.56 6.33 -18.33
C ASP A 241 -1.25 6.25 -16.95
N ARG A 242 -0.57 5.71 -15.93
CA ARG A 242 -1.10 5.58 -14.57
C ARG A 242 -1.25 6.93 -13.87
N LEU A 243 -0.28 7.83 -14.03
CA LEU A 243 -0.38 9.21 -13.53
C LEU A 243 -1.56 9.97 -14.15
N ALA A 244 -1.87 9.72 -15.43
CA ALA A 244 -2.99 10.35 -16.12
C ALA A 244 -4.35 9.74 -15.76
N SER A 245 -4.43 8.42 -15.61
CA SER A 245 -5.69 7.67 -15.53
C SER A 245 -6.12 7.31 -14.10
N ARG A 246 -5.19 7.03 -13.17
CA ARG A 246 -5.52 6.47 -11.84
C ARG A 246 -5.49 7.53 -10.74
N PRO A 247 -6.57 7.70 -9.96
CA PRO A 247 -6.61 8.63 -8.84
C PRO A 247 -5.54 8.34 -7.77
N THR A 248 -5.24 7.07 -7.51
CA THR A 248 -4.22 6.64 -6.54
C THR A 248 -2.81 7.13 -6.88
N TRP A 249 -2.55 7.47 -8.16
CA TRP A 249 -1.24 7.94 -8.62
C TRP A 249 -1.17 9.46 -8.75
N LYS A 250 -2.30 10.18 -8.78
CA LYS A 250 -2.34 11.63 -9.04
C LYS A 250 -1.49 12.47 -8.08
N HIS A 251 -1.41 12.05 -6.83
CA HIS A 251 -0.69 12.77 -5.78
C HIS A 251 0.70 12.20 -5.50
N LEU A 252 1.08 11.13 -6.21
CA LEU A 252 2.36 10.47 -6.01
C LEU A 252 3.46 11.15 -6.82
N THR A 253 4.58 11.39 -6.17
CA THR A 253 5.86 11.57 -6.87
C THR A 253 6.36 10.19 -7.27
N VAL A 254 6.51 9.94 -8.57
CA VAL A 254 7.02 8.65 -9.07
C VAL A 254 8.47 8.85 -9.54
N ILE A 255 9.39 8.11 -8.95
CA ILE A 255 10.80 8.06 -9.36
C ILE A 255 11.08 6.70 -9.98
N PHE A 256 11.48 6.71 -11.25
CA PHE A 256 11.87 5.50 -11.97
C PHE A 256 13.37 5.50 -12.23
N SER A 257 14.07 4.54 -11.65
CA SER A 257 15.49 4.29 -11.88
C SER A 257 15.64 3.01 -12.71
N ASP A 258 15.87 3.17 -14.01
CA ASP A 258 16.06 2.07 -14.94
C ASP A 258 17.43 1.37 -14.81
N ALA A 259 17.68 0.40 -15.70
CA ALA A 259 18.92 -0.38 -15.75
C ALA A 259 20.14 0.43 -16.26
N THR A 260 19.96 1.63 -16.81
CA THR A 260 21.06 2.48 -17.29
C THR A 260 21.76 3.20 -16.14
N VAL A 261 21.04 3.44 -15.04
CA VAL A 261 21.61 3.95 -13.80
C VAL A 261 22.44 2.84 -13.14
N PRO A 262 23.74 3.03 -12.84
CA PRO A 262 24.55 2.00 -12.21
C PRO A 262 24.10 1.70 -10.78
N GLY A 263 24.38 0.49 -10.29
CA GLY A 263 24.03 0.03 -8.95
C GLY A 263 22.92 -1.03 -8.92
N GLU A 264 22.85 -1.77 -7.84
CA GLU A 264 21.77 -2.75 -7.56
C GLU A 264 20.52 -2.00 -7.09
N GLY A 265 19.33 -2.48 -7.43
CA GLY A 265 18.05 -1.83 -7.13
C GLY A 265 17.91 -1.55 -5.63
N GLU A 266 18.20 -2.54 -4.79
CA GLU A 266 18.22 -2.41 -3.33
C GLU A 266 19.20 -1.31 -2.85
N HIS A 267 20.38 -1.20 -3.47
CA HIS A 267 21.36 -0.18 -3.10
C HIS A 267 20.96 1.21 -3.56
N LYS A 268 20.36 1.35 -4.76
CA LYS A 268 19.84 2.63 -5.25
C LYS A 268 18.74 3.18 -4.34
N ILE A 269 17.81 2.31 -3.92
CA ILE A 269 16.77 2.64 -2.95
C ILE A 269 17.40 3.12 -1.63
N MET A 270 18.37 2.36 -1.10
CA MET A 270 19.02 2.70 0.16
C MET A 270 19.85 3.98 0.07
N ASP A 271 20.50 4.25 -1.06
CA ASP A 271 21.22 5.49 -1.33
C ASP A 271 20.26 6.68 -1.36
N TYR A 272 19.12 6.55 -2.03
CA TYR A 272 18.09 7.57 -2.04
C TYR A 272 17.59 7.87 -0.62
N ILE A 273 17.23 6.85 0.16
CA ILE A 273 16.78 7.02 1.55
C ILE A 273 17.86 7.73 2.39
N ARG A 274 19.14 7.37 2.25
CA ARG A 274 20.24 8.02 2.97
C ARG A 274 20.42 9.48 2.57
N GLN A 275 20.21 9.83 1.30
CA GLN A 275 20.31 11.20 0.82
C GLN A 275 19.16 12.05 1.35
N GLN A 276 17.92 11.55 1.32
CA GLN A 276 16.76 12.24 1.88
C GLN A 276 16.92 12.49 3.38
N ARG A 277 17.45 11.53 4.15
CA ARG A 277 17.72 11.71 5.58
C ARG A 277 18.79 12.76 5.92
N LYS A 278 19.63 13.13 4.95
CA LYS A 278 20.64 14.19 5.11
C LYS A 278 20.12 15.55 4.68
N SER A 279 19.01 15.57 3.93
CA SER A 279 18.31 16.81 3.61
C SER A 279 17.73 17.40 4.90
N PRO A 280 17.92 18.71 5.15
CA PRO A 280 17.35 19.38 6.33
C PRO A 280 15.83 19.56 6.26
N GLU A 281 15.22 19.36 5.08
CA GLU A 281 13.79 19.25 4.81
C GLU A 281 13.48 17.86 4.23
#